data_AF-Q4PK30-F1
#
_entry.id   AF-Q4PK30-F1
#
_cell.length_a   1.000
_cell.length_b   1.000
_cell.length_c   1.000
_cell.angle_alpha   90.00
_cell.angle_beta   90.00
_cell.angle_gamma   90.00
#
_symmetry.space_group_name_H-M   'P 1'
#
loop_
_entity.id
_entity.type
_entity.pdbx_description
1 polymer ?
#
loop_
_entity_poly.entity_id
_entity_poly.type
_entity_poly.pdbx_seq_one_letter_code
_entity_poly.pdbx_strand_id
1 'polypeptide(L)'
;MKPDVIYFDPVFDLKKKATAKQPMELLRSIASDKNSQDCIEQLLDCCSERLIYKRHKKQKSTLQKFITFSVTGKSVAFDVYQK
;
A
#
# COMPACT_ATOMS: atom_id res chain seq x y z
N MET A 1 23.74 -3.41 2.14
CA MET A 1 23.23 -2.14 2.70
C MET A 1 21.72 -2.15 2.54
N LYS A 2 20.94 -1.86 3.60
CA LYS A 2 19.48 -1.75 3.53
C LYS A 2 19.08 -0.28 3.30
N PRO A 3 18.00 0.00 2.54
CA PRO A 3 17.46 1.35 2.45
C PRO A 3 16.82 1.77 3.78
N ASP A 4 16.95 3.05 4.13
CA ASP A 4 16.30 3.62 5.32
C ASP A 4 14.78 3.52 5.23
N VAL A 5 14.25 3.89 4.07
CA VAL A 5 12.81 3.94 3.83
C VAL A 5 12.45 3.15 2.59
N ILE A 6 11.43 2.31 2.71
CA ILE A 6 10.74 1.72 1.55
C ILE A 6 9.38 2.39 1.42
N TYR A 7 9.07 2.87 0.21
CA TYR A 7 7.74 3.34 -0.16
C TYR A 7 7.07 2.29 -1.05
N PHE A 8 5.90 1.83 -0.62
CA PHE A 8 5.17 0.76 -1.27
C PHE A 8 3.76 1.23 -1.66
N ASP A 9 3.52 1.35 -2.97
CA ASP A 9 2.25 1.78 -3.57
C ASP A 9 1.77 0.74 -4.58
N PRO A 10 1.24 -0.39 -4.11
CA PRO A 10 0.71 -1.40 -5.00
C PRO A 10 -0.58 -0.91 -5.66
N VAL A 11 -0.83 -1.40 -6.87
CA VAL A 11 -2.13 -1.22 -7.51
C VAL A 11 -3.17 -1.99 -6.69
N PHE A 12 -4.00 -1.29 -5.93
CA PHE A 12 -5.07 -1.91 -5.14
C PHE A 12 -6.34 -2.07 -5.97
N ASP A 13 -6.96 -3.26 -5.91
CA ASP A 13 -8.25 -3.49 -6.53
C ASP A 13 -9.37 -2.98 -5.62
N LEU A 14 -10.16 -2.05 -6.16
CA LEU A 14 -11.38 -1.57 -5.53
C LEU A 14 -12.45 -1.53 -6.58
N LYS A 15 -13.48 -2.35 -6.39
CA LYS A 15 -14.74 -2.25 -7.11
C LYS A 15 -15.30 -0.84 -6.89
N LYS A 16 -15.12 0.03 -7.89
CA LYS A 16 -15.65 1.40 -7.90
C LYS A 16 -16.91 1.47 -8.76
N LYS A 17 -17.86 2.31 -8.35
CA LYS A 17 -19.02 2.70 -9.16
C LYS A 17 -18.66 3.61 -10.34
N ALA A 18 -17.49 4.26 -10.32
CA ALA A 18 -17.03 5.19 -11.35
C ALA A 18 -15.69 4.71 -11.94
N THR A 19 -15.62 4.74 -13.27
CA THR A 19 -14.45 4.40 -14.08
C THR A 19 -13.30 5.36 -13.79
N ALA A 20 -12.08 4.84 -13.77
CA ALA A 20 -10.92 5.72 -13.65
C ALA A 20 -10.59 6.30 -15.02
N LYS A 21 -9.61 7.21 -15.08
CA LYS A 21 -9.04 7.64 -16.36
C LYS A 21 -8.50 6.42 -17.11
N GLN A 22 -8.66 6.39 -18.44
CA GLN A 22 -8.29 5.26 -19.31
C GLN A 22 -6.92 4.64 -19.02
N PRO A 23 -5.82 5.41 -18.77
CA PRO A 23 -4.51 4.81 -18.47
C PRO A 23 -4.51 3.96 -17.20
N MET A 24 -5.28 4.37 -16.18
CA MET A 24 -5.37 3.64 -14.92
C MET A 24 -6.26 2.40 -15.02
N GLU A 25 -7.18 2.35 -15.98
CA GLU A 25 -7.97 1.15 -16.25
C GLU A 25 -7.13 0.09 -16.95
N LEU A 26 -6.34 0.51 -17.95
CA LEU A 26 -5.37 -0.36 -18.60
C LEU A 26 -4.33 -0.89 -17.60
N LEU A 27 -3.80 -0.03 -16.72
CA LEU A 27 -2.85 -0.48 -15.70
C LEU A 27 -3.45 -1.51 -14.74
N ARG A 28 -4.73 -1.37 -14.38
CA ARG A 28 -5.42 -2.35 -13.52
C ARG A 28 -5.73 -3.65 -14.26
N SER A 29 -6.02 -3.62 -15.56
CA SER A 29 -6.29 -4.85 -16.31
C SER A 29 -5.04 -5.72 -16.48
N ILE A 30 -3.84 -5.11 -16.45
CA ILE A 30 -2.56 -5.83 -16.53
C ILE A 30 -1.97 -6.18 -15.15
N ALA A 31 -2.26 -5.39 -14.12
CA ALA A 31 -1.79 -5.66 -12.77
C ALA A 31 -2.61 -6.81 -12.17
N SER A 32 -2.05 -8.02 -12.20
CA SER A 32 -2.72 -9.22 -11.68
C SER A 32 -3.03 -9.10 -10.18
N ASP A 33 -4.11 -9.77 -9.78
CA ASP A 33 -4.80 -9.76 -8.48
C ASP A 33 -3.99 -10.42 -7.34
N LYS A 34 -2.75 -9.97 -7.12
CA LYS A 34 -1.95 -10.40 -5.98
C LYS A 34 -2.30 -9.54 -4.78
N ASN A 35 -2.65 -10.18 -3.66
CA ASN A 35 -2.89 -9.48 -2.41
C ASN A 35 -1.60 -8.81 -1.96
N SER A 36 -1.45 -7.53 -2.28
CA SER A 36 -0.23 -6.76 -2.04
C SER A 36 0.15 -6.68 -0.56
N GLN A 37 -0.80 -6.99 0.32
CA GLN A 37 -0.59 -7.01 1.77
C GLN A 37 0.34 -8.14 2.22
N ASP A 38 0.48 -9.21 1.42
CA ASP A 38 1.30 -10.36 1.75
C ASP A 38 2.81 -10.03 1.74
N CYS A 39 3.21 -8.93 1.08
CA CYS A 39 4.61 -8.52 1.00
C CYS A 39 5.04 -7.57 2.12
N ILE A 40 4.13 -7.08 2.98
CA ILE A 40 4.44 -5.98 3.92
C ILE A 40 5.50 -6.40 4.94
N GLU A 41 5.41 -7.61 5.50
CA GLU A 41 6.40 -8.11 6.46
C GLU A 41 7.80 -8.23 5.82
N GLN A 42 7.87 -8.79 4.62
CA GLN A 42 9.13 -8.93 3.88
C GLN A 42 9.75 -7.56 3.56
N LEU A 43 8.93 -6.58 3.18
CA LEU A 43 9.40 -5.22 2.91
C LEU A 43 9.91 -4.53 4.19
N LEU A 44 9.25 -4.76 5.34
CA LEU A 44 9.70 -4.24 6.63
C LEU A 44 11.06 -4.85 7.04
N ASP A 45 11.29 -6.12 6.71
CA ASP A 45 12.59 -6.77 6.91
C ASP A 45 13.68 -6.17 6.01
N CYS A 46 13.33 -5.71 4.81
CA CYS A 46 14.25 -5.13 3.84
C CYS A 46 14.70 -3.69 4.16
N CYS A 47 13.96 -2.90 4.95
CA CYS A 47 14.38 -1.54 5.35
C CYS A 47 15.14 -1.50 6.69
N SER A 48 15.92 -0.44 6.92
CA SER A 48 16.55 -0.13 8.21
C SER A 48 15.62 0.63 9.16
N GLU A 49 14.86 1.61 8.68
CA GLU A 49 14.10 2.53 9.56
C GLU A 49 12.58 2.31 9.47
N ARG A 50 12.01 2.40 8.26
CA ARG A 50 10.54 2.36 8.12
C ARG A 50 10.03 1.95 6.74
N LEU A 51 8.84 1.37 6.75
CA LEU A 51 8.03 1.09 5.57
C LEU A 51 6.83 2.04 5.52
N ILE A 52 6.59 2.65 4.36
CA ILE A 52 5.42 3.48 4.08
C ILE A 52 4.54 2.73 3.08
N TYR A 53 3.37 2.28 3.51
CA TYR A 53 2.41 1.57 2.67
C TYR A 53 1.26 2.51 2.27
N LYS A 54 1.14 2.80 0.97
CA LYS A 54 -0.01 3.52 0.43
C LYS A 54 -1.14 2.55 0.14
N ARG A 55 -2.30 2.84 0.72
CA ARG A 55 -3.55 2.10 0.47
C ARG A 55 -4.71 3.05 0.27
N HIS A 56 -5.83 2.51 -0.17
CA HIS A 56 -7.07 3.25 -0.12
C HIS A 56 -7.59 3.37 1.31
N LYS A 57 -8.20 4.51 1.66
CA LYS A 57 -8.65 4.77 3.04
C LYS A 57 -9.65 3.73 3.58
N LYS A 58 -10.45 3.13 2.69
CA LYS A 58 -11.48 2.12 3.04
C LYS A 58 -10.93 0.69 3.09
N GLN A 59 -9.72 0.46 2.60
CA GLN A 59 -9.08 -0.85 2.65
C GLN A 59 -8.58 -1.09 4.08
N LYS A 60 -8.94 -2.24 4.67
CA LYS A 60 -8.39 -2.68 5.97
C LYS A 60 -6.92 -3.01 5.81
N SER A 61 -6.11 -2.75 6.83
CA SER A 61 -4.70 -3.13 6.84
C SER A 61 -4.53 -4.50 7.50
N THR A 62 -3.81 -5.43 6.86
CA THR A 62 -3.57 -6.79 7.39
C THR A 62 -2.72 -6.79 8.65
N LEU A 63 -1.86 -5.78 8.79
CA LEU A 63 -0.91 -5.63 9.90
C LEU A 63 -1.27 -4.45 10.79
N GLN A 64 -2.57 -4.26 11.03
CA GLN A 64 -3.07 -3.08 11.77
C GLN A 64 -2.45 -2.92 13.16
N LYS A 65 -2.07 -4.03 13.81
CA LYS A 65 -1.39 -4.04 15.12
C LYS A 65 0.06 -3.53 15.10
N PHE A 66 0.70 -3.51 13.93
CA PHE A 66 2.09 -3.09 13.75
C PHE A 66 2.22 -1.69 13.14
N ILE A 67 1.10 -1.06 12.77
CA ILE A 67 1.11 0.33 12.30
C ILE A 67 1.49 1.23 13.46
N THR A 68 2.58 1.98 13.32
CA THR A 68 2.95 3.01 14.28
C THR A 68 1.98 4.18 14.20
N PHE A 69 1.72 4.67 12.98
CA PHE A 69 0.71 5.69 12.72
C PHE A 69 0.28 5.66 11.24
N SER A 70 -0.85 6.29 10.94
CA SER A 70 -1.30 6.49 9.56
C SER A 70 -1.53 7.97 9.25
N VAL A 71 -1.10 8.40 8.06
CA VAL A 71 -1.47 9.70 7.50
C VAL A 71 -2.65 9.51 6.55
N THR A 72 -3.83 10.00 6.93
CA THR A 72 -5.07 9.78 6.17
C THR A 72 -5.47 11.01 5.36
N GLY A 73 -5.58 10.85 4.04
CA GLY A 73 -6.11 11.87 3.14
C GLY A 73 -7.57 11.61 2.71
N LYS A 74 -8.02 12.34 1.69
CA LYS A 74 -9.41 12.27 1.19
C LYS A 74 -9.80 10.87 0.67
N SER A 75 -8.90 10.19 -0.04
CA SER A 75 -9.19 8.90 -0.70
C SER A 75 -8.14 7.82 -0.40
N VAL A 76 -6.94 8.22 -0.01
CA VAL A 76 -5.80 7.33 0.29
C VAL A 76 -5.34 7.55 1.73
N ALA A 77 -4.68 6.54 2.28
CA ALA A 77 -4.00 6.60 3.56
C ALA A 77 -2.60 6.00 3.40
N PHE A 78 -1.66 6.50 4.19
CA PHE A 78 -0.29 6.00 4.28
C PHE A 78 -0.10 5.40 5.66
N ASP A 79 0.02 4.08 5.72
CA ASP A 79 0.39 3.39 6.96
C ASP A 79 1.91 3.43 7.09
N VAL A 80 2.39 3.84 8.25
CA VAL A 80 3.82 3.88 8.58
C VAL A 80 4.12 2.80 9.61
N TYR A 81 5.05 1.93 9.24
CA TYR A 81 5.61 0.88 10.10
C TYR A 81 7.05 1.27 10.42
N GLN A 82 7.32 1.57 11.69
CA GLN A 82 8.68 1.74 12.19
C GLN A 82 9.26 0.38 12.62
N LYS A 83 10.57 0.25 12.49
CA LYS A 83 11.31 -0.93 12.92
C LYS A 83 11.78 -0.83 14.37
#